data_AF-A0A1Y1KAK1-F1
#
_entry.id   AF-A0A1Y1KAK1-F1
#
_cell.length_a   1.000
_cell.length_b   1.000
_cell.length_c   1.000
_cell.angle_alpha   90.00
_cell.angle_beta   90.00
_cell.angle_gamma   90.00
#
_symmetry.space_group_name_H-M   'P 1'
#
loop_
_entity.id
_entity.type
_entity.pdbx_description
1 polymer ?
#
loop_
_entity_poly.entity_id
_entity_poly.type
_entity_poly.pdbx_seq_one_letter_code
_entity_poly.pdbx_strand_id
1 'polypeptide(L)'
;MSPEQLNAQQYDSKVDIYSLGIILFELLVAFNTEMERVNVLSNVRQRKYPKEFTAKISKELPLLNSMLSSNPMERPTATGIRERLCLDDSNKMDDSRFNFNLPTSTFVNTLVN
;
A
#
# COMPACT_ATOMS: atom_id res chain seq x y z
N MET A 1 0.84 10.35 1.74
CA MET A 1 -0.05 10.54 2.90
C MET A 1 -1.46 10.19 2.48
N SER A 2 -2.17 9.48 3.35
CA SER A 2 -3.59 9.18 3.14
C SER A 2 -4.46 10.44 3.33
N PRO A 3 -5.70 10.46 2.79
CA PRO A 3 -6.59 11.60 2.91
C PRO A 3 -6.86 12.02 4.38
N GLU A 4 -7.07 11.04 5.26
CA GLU A 4 -7.34 11.28 6.68
C GLU A 4 -6.14 11.90 7.43
N GLN A 5 -4.90 11.55 7.04
CA GLN A 5 -3.70 12.19 7.59
C GLN A 5 -3.59 13.66 7.13
N LEU A 6 -3.90 13.95 5.87
CA LEU A 6 -3.88 15.33 5.35
C LEU A 6 -4.94 16.22 6.02
N ASN A 7 -6.06 15.63 6.42
CA ASN A 7 -7.15 16.31 7.11
C ASN A 7 -6.98 16.32 8.65
N ALA A 8 -5.84 15.85 9.17
CA ALA A 8 -5.58 15.73 10.61
C ALA A 8 -6.67 14.97 11.39
N GLN A 9 -7.29 13.97 10.75
CA GLN A 9 -8.28 13.10 11.37
C GLN A 9 -7.60 11.95 12.14
N GLN A 10 -8.34 11.29 13.02
CA GLN A 10 -7.86 10.05 13.62
C GLN A 10 -7.62 9.01 12.52
N TYR A 11 -6.51 8.29 12.64
CA TYR A 11 -6.08 7.32 11.66
C TYR A 11 -5.56 6.05 12.32
N ASP A 12 -5.59 4.94 11.58
CA ASP A 12 -5.13 3.62 12.00
C ASP A 12 -3.98 3.13 11.09
N SER A 13 -3.64 1.85 11.14
CA SER A 13 -2.61 1.26 10.28
C SER A 13 -2.99 1.20 8.79
N LYS A 14 -4.23 1.56 8.40
CA LYS A 14 -4.64 1.61 6.99
C LYS A 14 -4.04 2.79 6.25
N VAL A 15 -3.43 3.76 6.94
CA VAL A 15 -2.63 4.83 6.31
C VAL A 15 -1.42 4.26 5.56
N ASP A 16 -0.84 3.19 6.08
CA ASP A 16 0.30 2.50 5.47
C ASP A 16 -0.13 1.74 4.23
N ILE A 17 -1.34 1.17 4.24
CA ILE A 17 -1.94 0.51 3.07
C ILE A 17 -2.16 1.50 1.92
N TYR A 18 -2.62 2.71 2.23
CA TYR A 18 -2.76 3.76 1.22
C TYR A 18 -1.40 4.16 0.65
N SER A 19 -0.40 4.35 1.52
CA SER A 19 0.96 4.71 1.10
C SER A 19 1.59 3.60 0.25
N LEU A 20 1.38 2.34 0.61
CA LEU A 20 1.80 1.18 -0.16
C LEU A 20 1.15 1.14 -1.55
N GLY A 21 -0.12 1.55 -1.68
CA GLY A 21 -0.79 1.64 -2.98
C GLY A 21 -0.14 2.67 -3.91
N ILE A 22 0.28 3.82 -3.37
CA ILE A 22 1.02 4.83 -4.13
C ILE A 22 2.39 4.30 -4.55
N ILE A 23 3.13 3.67 -3.64
CA ILE A 23 4.45 3.07 -3.92
C ILE A 23 4.31 1.97 -4.98
N LEU A 24 3.30 1.10 -4.87
CA LEU A 24 3.05 0.04 -5.86
C LEU A 24 2.83 0.63 -7.26
N PHE A 25 2.01 1.67 -7.37
CA PHE A 25 1.81 2.36 -8.64
C PHE A 25 3.12 2.94 -9.19
N GLU A 26 3.91 3.57 -8.33
CA GLU A 26 5.19 4.19 -8.67
C GLU A 26 6.23 3.16 -9.15
N LEU A 27 6.24 1.95 -8.57
CA LEU A 27 7.11 0.85 -9.01
C LEU A 27 6.72 0.30 -10.39
N LEU A 28 5.45 0.44 -10.79
CA LEU A 28 4.92 -0.09 -12.05
C LEU A 28 5.03 0.89 -13.22
N VAL A 29 5.29 2.17 -12.93
CA VAL A 29 5.31 3.27 -13.91
C VAL A 29 6.63 4.02 -13.83
N ALA A 30 7.38 4.02 -14.93
CA ALA A 30 8.56 4.87 -15.07
C ALA A 30 8.14 6.29 -15.46
N PHE A 31 8.76 7.29 -14.84
CA PHE A 31 8.57 8.70 -15.18
C PHE A 31 9.86 9.27 -15.75
N ASN A 32 9.74 10.14 -16.76
CA ASN A 32 10.91 10.79 -17.36
C ASN A 32 11.21 12.14 -16.70
N THR A 33 10.19 12.78 -16.13
CA THR A 33 10.31 14.09 -15.50
C THR A 33 9.56 14.14 -14.17
N GLU A 34 10.03 14.99 -13.26
CA GLU A 34 9.36 15.18 -11.96
C GLU A 34 7.96 15.78 -12.11
N MET A 35 7.77 16.66 -13.09
CA MET A 35 6.47 17.28 -13.35
C MET A 35 5.41 16.26 -13.78
N GLU A 36 5.80 15.32 -14.65
CA GLU A 36 4.95 14.20 -15.05
C GLU A 36 4.56 13.34 -13.86
N ARG A 37 5.57 12.95 -13.06
CA ARG A 37 5.38 12.17 -11.84
C ARG A 37 4.36 12.84 -10.90
N VAL A 38 4.53 14.12 -10.58
CA VAL A 38 3.63 14.86 -9.67
C VAL A 38 2.20 14.91 -10.23
N ASN A 39 2.04 15.18 -11.53
CA ASN A 39 0.74 15.24 -12.18
C ASN A 39 0.03 13.87 -12.16
N VAL A 40 0.76 12.81 -12.53
CA VAL A 40 0.21 11.45 -12.57
C VAL A 40 -0.14 10.96 -11.16
N LEU A 41 0.74 11.14 -10.17
CA LEU A 41 0.44 10.75 -8.79
C LEU A 41 -0.74 11.52 -8.19
N SER A 42 -0.91 12.80 -8.56
CA SER A 42 -2.08 13.59 -8.16
C SER A 42 -3.39 13.03 -8.75
N ASN A 43 -3.36 12.52 -9.98
CA ASN A 43 -4.48 11.84 -10.61
C ASN A 43 -4.77 10.47 -9.96
N VAL A 44 -3.72 9.71 -9.63
CA VAL A 44 -3.84 8.40 -8.98
C VAL A 44 -4.49 8.49 -7.61
N ARG A 45 -4.21 9.57 -6.84
CA ARG A 45 -4.92 9.84 -5.58
C ARG A 45 -6.43 10.00 -5.74
N GLN A 46 -6.88 10.37 -6.94
CA GLN A 46 -8.30 10.45 -7.34
C GLN A 46 -8.77 9.17 -8.07
N ARG A 47 -7.98 8.09 -8.06
CA ARG A 47 -8.22 6.84 -8.79
C ARG A 47 -8.37 7.04 -10.31
N LYS A 48 -7.68 8.04 -10.86
CA LYS A 48 -7.58 8.29 -12.31
C LYS A 48 -6.23 7.79 -12.80
N TYR A 49 -6.25 6.80 -13.68
CA TYR A 49 -5.05 6.16 -14.20
C TYR A 49 -4.90 6.38 -15.72
N PRO A 50 -3.66 6.36 -16.24
CA PRO A 50 -3.44 6.30 -17.68
C PRO A 50 -4.09 5.05 -18.30
N LYS A 51 -4.67 5.16 -19.51
CA LYS A 51 -5.35 4.03 -20.18
C LYS A 51 -4.42 2.83 -20.39
N GLU A 52 -3.20 3.10 -20.82
CA GLU A 52 -2.17 2.08 -21.06
C GLU A 52 -1.84 1.29 -19.77
N PHE A 53 -1.78 1.99 -18.64
CA PHE A 53 -1.57 1.37 -17.34
C PHE A 53 -2.72 0.42 -16.96
N THR A 54 -3.96 0.85 -17.12
CA THR A 54 -5.13 0.02 -16.78
C THR A 54 -5.22 -1.25 -17.62
N ALA A 55 -4.77 -1.21 -18.88
CA ALA A 55 -4.71 -2.39 -19.73
C ALA A 55 -3.62 -3.36 -19.25
N LYS A 56 -2.44 -2.84 -18.88
CA LYS A 56 -1.28 -3.63 -18.45
C LYS A 56 -1.52 -4.39 -17.14
N ILE A 57 -2.18 -3.75 -16.17
CA ILE A 57 -2.40 -4.31 -14.82
C ILE A 57 -3.86 -4.62 -14.53
N SER A 58 -4.61 -5.01 -15.57
CA SER A 58 -6.07 -5.23 -15.48
C SER A 58 -6.47 -6.21 -14.36
N LYS A 59 -5.61 -7.18 -14.03
CA LYS A 59 -5.83 -8.15 -12.95
C LYS A 59 -5.63 -7.55 -11.55
N GLU A 60 -4.61 -6.71 -11.38
CA GLU A 60 -4.21 -6.11 -10.10
C GLU A 60 -4.91 -4.78 -9.82
N LEU A 61 -5.49 -4.16 -10.85
CA LEU A 61 -6.18 -2.86 -10.76
C LEU A 61 -7.27 -2.81 -9.67
N PRO A 62 -8.11 -3.85 -9.47
CA PRO A 62 -9.08 -3.86 -8.37
C PRO A 62 -8.41 -3.77 -6.99
N LEU A 63 -7.29 -4.49 -6.80
CA LEU A 63 -6.54 -4.44 -5.54
C LEU A 63 -5.94 -3.06 -5.31
N LEU A 64 -5.30 -2.47 -6.34
CA LEU A 64 -4.75 -1.11 -6.26
C LEU A 64 -5.84 -0.08 -5.91
N ASN A 65 -7.02 -0.21 -6.51
CA ASN A 65 -8.17 0.65 -6.18
C ASN A 65 -8.61 0.51 -4.74
N SER A 66 -8.67 -0.71 -4.20
CA SER A 66 -9.00 -0.93 -2.79
C SER A 66 -7.94 -0.34 -1.86
N MET A 67 -6.64 -0.48 -2.19
CA MET A 67 -5.55 0.12 -1.41
C MET A 67 -5.64 1.66 -1.39
N LEU A 68 -6.02 2.27 -2.51
CA LEU A 68 -6.19 3.72 -2.68
C LEU A 68 -7.61 4.23 -2.36
N SER A 69 -8.43 3.45 -1.65
CA SER A 69 -9.75 3.93 -1.23
C SER A 69 -9.62 5.11 -0.26
N SER A 70 -10.51 6.09 -0.44
CA SER A 70 -10.64 7.22 0.46
C SER A 70 -11.17 6.78 1.83
N ASN A 71 -11.94 5.69 1.87
CA ASN A 71 -12.44 5.08 3.09
C ASN A 71 -11.42 4.05 3.62
N PRO A 72 -10.81 4.25 4.81
CA PRO A 72 -9.85 3.30 5.38
C PRO A 72 -10.39 1.88 5.59
N MET A 73 -11.71 1.74 5.79
CA MET A 73 -12.35 0.45 6.02
C MET A 73 -12.41 -0.43 4.76
N GLU A 74 -12.42 0.18 3.58
CA GLU A 74 -12.40 -0.53 2.29
C GLU A 74 -10.99 -1.01 1.90
N ARG A 75 -9.96 -0.51 2.58
CA ARG A 75 -8.58 -0.90 2.31
C ARG A 75 -8.34 -2.31 2.85
N PRO A 76 -7.67 -3.21 2.11
CA PRO A 76 -7.34 -4.53 2.61
C PRO A 76 -6.30 -4.46 3.74
N THR A 77 -6.12 -5.57 4.46
CA THR A 77 -5.00 -5.73 5.40
C THR A 77 -3.71 -6.07 4.63
N ALA A 78 -2.55 -5.86 5.25
CA ALA A 78 -1.27 -6.24 4.64
C ALA A 78 -1.23 -7.73 4.27
N THR A 79 -1.75 -8.60 5.15
CA THR A 79 -1.90 -10.03 4.89
C THR A 79 -2.79 -10.30 3.69
N GLY A 80 -3.95 -9.62 3.59
CA GLY A 80 -4.87 -9.78 2.46
C GLY A 80 -4.29 -9.28 1.13
N ILE A 81 -3.39 -8.30 1.16
CA ILE A 81 -2.63 -7.87 -0.03
C ILE A 81 -1.66 -8.97 -0.47
N ARG A 82 -0.89 -9.52 0.47
CA ARG A 82 0.08 -10.59 0.21
C ARG A 82 -0.58 -11.81 -0.44
N GLU A 83 -1.73 -12.22 0.07
CA GLU A 83 -2.50 -13.36 -0.46
C GLU A 83 -3.02 -13.09 -1.89
N ARG A 84 -3.52 -11.88 -2.16
CA ARG A 84 -4.10 -11.52 -3.48
C ARG A 84 -3.06 -11.28 -4.56
N LEU A 85 -1.87 -10.84 -4.20
CA LEU A 85 -0.78 -10.65 -5.16
C LEU A 85 -0.15 -11.98 -5.61
N CYS A 86 -0.57 -13.13 -5.06
CA CYS A 86 0.04 -14.44 -5.31
C CYS A 86 1.56 -14.31 -5.43
N LEU A 87 2.19 -13.69 -4.43
CA LEU A 87 3.63 -13.78 -4.25
C LEU A 87 3.90 -15.25 -3.88
N ASP A 88 3.87 -16.13 -4.87
CA ASP A 88 4.04 -17.56 -4.65
C ASP A 88 5.37 -17.78 -3.95
N ASP A 89 5.33 -18.50 -2.83
CA ASP A 89 6.47 -19.01 -2.06
C ASP A 89 7.35 -20.00 -2.87
N SER A 90 7.16 -20.10 -4.19
CA SER A 90 7.95 -20.94 -5.10
C SER A 90 9.39 -20.44 -5.25
N ASN A 91 9.69 -19.21 -4.84
CA ASN A 91 11.03 -18.75 -4.51
C ASN A 91 11.17 -18.54 -3.00
N LYS A 92 11.24 -19.64 -2.23
CA LYS A 92 11.99 -19.60 -0.96
C LYS A 92 13.47 -19.35 -1.28
N MET A 93 13.81 -18.11 -1.60
CA MET A 93 15.12 -17.60 -1.19
C MET A 93 15.06 -17.59 0.34
N ASP A 94 15.74 -18.56 0.96
CA ASP A 94 16.21 -18.42 2.33
C ASP A 94 17.11 -17.19 2.35
N ASP A 95 16.48 -16.04 2.51
CA ASP A 95 17.18 -14.80 2.73
C ASP A 95 16.61 -14.23 4.02
N SER A 96 17.02 -14.91 5.10
CA SER A 96 16.82 -14.52 6.49
C SER A 96 17.21 -13.06 6.76
N ARG A 97 17.92 -12.38 5.83
CA ARG A 97 18.18 -10.93 5.85
C ARG A 97 16.93 -10.05 5.76
N PHE A 98 15.84 -10.50 5.13
CA PHE A 98 14.62 -9.69 4.97
C PHE A 98 13.51 -10.06 5.96
N ASN A 99 13.76 -10.99 6.88
CA ASN A 99 12.80 -11.37 7.89
C ASN A 99 12.76 -10.30 8.99
N PHE A 100 11.99 -9.24 8.75
CA PHE A 100 11.77 -8.19 9.73
C PHE A 100 10.79 -8.68 10.80
N ASN A 101 11.34 -9.23 11.88
CA ASN A 101 10.55 -9.50 13.08
C ASN A 101 10.19 -8.16 13.72
N LEU A 102 8.93 -7.77 13.63
CA LEU A 102 8.42 -6.66 14.43
C LEU A 102 8.65 -7.02 15.91
N PRO A 103 9.28 -6.14 16.71
CA PRO A 103 9.37 -6.35 18.14
C PRO A 103 7.96 -6.49 18.68
N THR A 104 7.65 -7.66 19.25
CA THR A 104 6.36 -7.89 19.89
C THR A 104 6.25 -6.92 21.06
N SER A 105 5.23 -6.05 21.00
CA SER A 105 4.91 -5.12 22.08
C SER A 105 4.53 -5.94 23.31
N THR A 106 5.53 -6.19 24.15
CA THR A 106 5.33 -6.78 25.47
C THR A 106 4.90 -5.63 26.35
N PHE A 107 3.64 -5.19 26.23
CA PHE A 107 3.00 -4.38 27.26
C PHE A 107 2.79 -5.31 28.44
N VAL A 108 3.82 -5.42 29.27
CA VAL A 108 3.76 -6.15 30.53
C VAL A 108 2.77 -5.43 31.41
N ASN A 109 1.66 -6.10 31.73
CA ASN A 109 0.83 -5.78 32.87
C ASN A 109 1.72 -5.88 34.12
N THR A 110 2.30 -4.75 34.55
CA THR A 110 2.97 -4.65 35.85
C THR A 110 2.49 -3.41 36.56
N LEU A 111 1.20 -3.39 36.89
CA LEU A 111 0.65 -2.66 38.05
C LEU A 111 -0.53 -3.46 38.61
N VAL A 112 -0.21 -4.64 39.17
CA VAL A 112 -0.97 -5.19 40.29
C VAL A 112 0.06 -5.44 41.39
N ASN A 113 0.17 -4.46 42.28
CA ASN A 113 0.47 -4.55 43.71
C ASN A 113 0.29 -3.17 44.31
#